data_AF-A0A2M8ISZ0-F1
#
_entry.id   AF-A0A2M8ISZ0-F1
#
_cell.length_a   1.000
_cell.length_b   1.000
_cell.length_c   1.000
_cell.angle_alpha   90.00
_cell.angle_beta   90.00
_cell.angle_gamma   90.00
#
_symmetry.space_group_name_H-M   'P 1'
#
loop_
_entity.id
_entity.type
_entity.pdbx_description
1 polymer ?
#
loop_
_entity_poly.entity_id
_entity_poly.type
_entity_poly.pdbx_seq_one_letter_code
_entity_poly.pdbx_strand_id
1 'polypeptide(L)'
;MTALDATVARKEWMSLLAKAPPARLDALFSDLGEAPEFSWLRPPECGGVMVRGRMGGTGAPFNLGEMTVTRCAVQLASGEVGHGYVQGRDKRHARQAALVDALMQTGRAGALRAA
;
A
#
# COMPACT_ATOMS: atom_id res chain seq x y z
N MET A 1 -0.20 -11.74 -20.28
CA MET A 1 0.51 -11.00 -19.21
C MET A 1 1.25 -12.02 -18.37
N THR A 2 2.59 -11.96 -18.34
CA THR A 2 3.38 -12.95 -17.59
C THR A 2 3.32 -12.67 -16.08
N ALA A 3 3.66 -13.64 -15.24
CA ALA A 3 3.67 -13.44 -13.78
C ALA A 3 4.67 -12.35 -13.33
N LEU A 4 5.74 -12.13 -14.12
CA LEU A 4 6.71 -11.07 -13.90
C LEU A 4 6.09 -9.68 -14.16
N ASP A 5 5.32 -9.53 -15.24
CA ASP A 5 4.63 -8.27 -15.57
C ASP A 5 3.61 -7.88 -14.49
N ALA A 6 2.85 -8.87 -13.98
CA ALA A 6 1.90 -8.64 -12.90
C ALA A 6 2.60 -8.19 -11.60
N THR A 7 3.79 -8.73 -11.33
CA THR A 7 4.61 -8.32 -10.18
C THR A 7 5.15 -6.90 -10.33
N VAL A 8 5.59 -6.52 -11.54
CA VAL A 8 6.07 -5.17 -11.83
C VAL A 8 4.93 -4.16 -11.68
N ALA A 9 3.79 -4.40 -12.32
CA ALA A 9 2.62 -3.53 -12.23
C ALA A 9 2.15 -3.35 -10.78
N ARG A 10 2.15 -4.43 -9.97
CA ARG A 10 1.78 -4.36 -8.56
C ARG A 10 2.73 -3.47 -7.75
N LYS A 11 4.04 -3.61 -7.97
CA LYS A 11 5.04 -2.75 -7.31
C LYS A 11 4.82 -1.27 -7.61
N GLU A 12 4.45 -0.93 -8.84
CA GLU A 12 4.21 0.45 -9.25
C GLU A 12 3.05 1.08 -8.50
N TRP A 13 1.86 0.46 -8.48
CA TRP A 13 0.73 1.04 -7.76
C TRP A 13 0.93 1.02 -6.25
N MET A 14 1.60 0.01 -5.69
CA MET A 14 1.90 -0.01 -4.25
C MET A 14 2.84 1.15 -3.86
N SER A 15 3.86 1.43 -4.68
CA SER A 15 4.75 2.59 -4.50
C SER A 15 3.99 3.91 -4.61
N LEU A 16 3.06 4.03 -5.57
CA LEU A 16 2.20 5.20 -5.74
C LEU A 16 1.33 5.42 -4.50
N LEU A 17 0.60 4.39 -4.05
CA LEU A 17 -0.29 4.47 -2.90
C LEU A 17 0.46 4.80 -1.62
N ALA A 18 1.66 4.26 -1.42
CA ALA A 18 2.50 4.54 -0.25
C ALA A 18 2.95 6.01 -0.15
N LYS A 19 3.07 6.70 -1.30
CA LYS A 19 3.56 8.08 -1.40
C LYS A 19 2.46 9.10 -1.66
N ALA A 20 1.24 8.64 -1.94
CA ALA A 20 0.11 9.51 -2.26
C ALA A 20 -0.21 10.46 -1.09
N PRO A 21 -0.57 11.72 -1.35
CA PRO A 21 -1.09 12.60 -0.30
C PRO A 21 -2.35 11.97 0.33
N PRO A 22 -2.40 11.77 1.67
CA PRO A 22 -3.49 11.04 2.31
C PRO A 22 -4.88 11.61 1.99
N ALA A 23 -5.01 12.94 1.97
CA ALA A 23 -6.27 13.61 1.66
C ALA A 23 -6.73 13.39 0.20
N ARG A 24 -5.79 13.30 -0.75
CA ARG A 24 -6.13 13.04 -2.16
C ARG A 24 -6.59 11.60 -2.35
N LEU A 25 -5.91 10.65 -1.73
CA LEU A 25 -6.33 9.24 -1.75
C LEU A 25 -7.69 9.07 -1.08
N ASP A 26 -7.92 9.74 0.03
CA ASP A 26 -9.19 9.69 0.76
C ASP A 26 -10.37 10.21 -0.07
N ALA A 27 -10.19 11.34 -0.76
CA ALA A 27 -11.20 11.88 -1.67
C ALA A 27 -11.52 10.89 -2.81
N LEU A 28 -10.50 10.44 -3.54
CA LEU A 28 -10.67 9.49 -4.64
C LEU A 28 -11.29 8.18 -4.17
N PHE A 29 -10.87 7.67 -3.01
CA PHE A 29 -11.40 6.43 -2.47
C PHE A 29 -12.87 6.56 -2.08
N SER A 30 -13.28 7.72 -1.55
CA SER A 30 -14.68 8.00 -1.21
C SER A 30 -15.55 8.12 -2.46
N ASP A 31 -15.01 8.67 -3.55
CA ASP A 31 -15.72 8.81 -4.83
C ASP A 31 -15.97 7.46 -5.54
N LEU A 32 -15.25 6.39 -5.15
CA LEU A 32 -15.47 5.03 -5.68
C LEU A 32 -16.79 4.39 -5.18
N GLY A 33 -17.50 5.06 -4.27
CA GLY A 33 -18.75 4.60 -3.68
C GLY A 33 -18.53 3.73 -2.44
N GLU A 34 -19.36 2.70 -2.28
CA GLU A 34 -19.33 1.87 -1.08
C GLU A 34 -17.99 1.12 -0.93
N ALA A 35 -17.44 1.16 0.28
CA ALA A 35 -16.21 0.44 0.59
C ALA A 35 -16.45 -1.07 0.40
N PRO A 36 -15.54 -1.80 -0.24
CA PRO A 36 -15.73 -3.24 -0.45
C PRO A 36 -15.79 -3.96 0.89
N GLU A 37 -16.56 -5.04 0.95
CA GLU A 37 -16.51 -5.96 2.09
C GLU A 37 -15.14 -6.64 2.16
N PHE A 38 -14.57 -6.66 3.37
CA PHE A 38 -13.25 -7.23 3.61
C PHE A 38 -13.12 -7.70 5.07
N SER A 39 -12.16 -8.60 5.29
CA SER A 39 -11.70 -9.00 6.61
C SER A 39 -10.26 -8.54 6.85
N TRP A 40 -9.89 -8.33 8.11
CA TRP A 40 -8.51 -8.02 8.48
C TRP A 40 -7.70 -9.30 8.56
N LEU A 41 -6.64 -9.40 7.75
CA LEU A 41 -5.55 -10.36 8.02
C LEU A 41 -4.55 -9.76 9.02
N ARG A 42 -4.39 -8.43 8.97
CA ARG A 42 -3.63 -7.65 9.95
C ARG A 42 -4.25 -6.24 10.05
N PRO A 43 -4.82 -5.86 11.21
CA PRO A 43 -5.27 -4.49 11.44
C PRO A 43 -4.14 -3.46 11.26
N PRO A 44 -4.44 -2.16 11.09
CA PRO A 44 -3.42 -1.12 10.98
C PRO A 44 -2.57 -0.97 12.24
N GLU A 45 -1.30 -1.34 12.11
CA GLU A 45 -0.25 -1.28 13.13
C GLU A 45 0.74 -0.18 12.78
N CYS A 46 0.95 0.79 13.68
CA CYS A 46 2.02 1.78 13.57
C CYS A 46 3.25 1.26 14.31
N GLY A 47 4.41 1.26 13.66
CA GLY A 47 5.67 0.80 14.23
C GLY A 47 6.89 1.46 13.58
N GLY A 48 8.08 1.08 14.02
CA GLY A 48 9.35 1.54 13.43
C GLY A 48 9.88 0.55 12.39
N VAL A 49 10.55 1.07 11.36
CA VAL A 49 11.41 0.29 10.46
C VAL A 49 12.83 0.87 10.50
N MET A 50 13.83 -0.02 10.53
CA MET A 50 15.23 0.38 10.47
C MET A 50 15.60 0.83 9.05
N VAL A 51 15.89 2.12 8.89
CA VAL A 51 16.41 2.69 7.65
C VAL A 51 17.89 2.36 7.56
N ARG A 52 18.32 1.82 6.41
CA ARG A 52 19.72 1.50 6.14
C ARG A 52 20.29 2.42 5.07
N GLY A 53 21.42 3.05 5.39
CA GLY A 53 22.24 3.79 4.43
C GLY A 53 23.36 2.91 3.88
N ARG A 54 24.12 3.44 2.92
CA ARG A 54 25.38 2.85 2.43
C ARG A 54 26.49 3.88 2.52
N MET A 55 27.66 3.50 3.06
CA MET A 55 28.82 4.37 3.18
C MET A 55 29.21 4.94 1.81
N GLY A 56 29.31 6.26 1.67
CA GLY A 56 29.61 6.89 0.37
C GLY A 56 28.60 6.58 -0.75
N GLY A 57 27.38 6.15 -0.42
CA GLY A 57 26.31 5.82 -1.38
C GLY A 57 26.34 4.38 -1.92
N THR A 58 27.52 3.77 -2.09
CA THR A 58 27.66 2.42 -2.69
C THR A 58 28.37 1.41 -1.81
N GLY A 59 28.99 1.85 -0.70
CA GLY A 59 29.76 1.01 0.22
C GLY A 59 28.91 0.12 1.14
N ALA A 60 29.51 -0.27 2.26
CA ALA A 60 28.89 -1.16 3.23
C ALA A 60 27.58 -0.57 3.81
N PRO A 61 26.55 -1.39 4.06
CA PRO A 61 25.32 -0.94 4.68
C PRO A 61 25.54 -0.60 6.16
N PHE A 62 24.83 0.42 6.66
CA PHE A 62 24.80 0.77 8.08
C PHE A 62 23.39 1.21 8.49
N ASN A 63 23.07 1.12 9.79
CA ASN A 63 21.80 1.59 10.32
C ASN A 63 21.81 3.13 10.39
N LEU A 64 20.95 3.78 9.61
CA LEU A 64 20.84 5.23 9.54
C LEU A 64 19.92 5.79 10.64
N GLY A 65 18.93 5.00 11.07
CA GLY A 65 17.94 5.38 12.07
C GLY A 65 16.62 4.66 11.85
N GLU A 66 15.57 5.08 12.55
CA GLU A 66 14.23 4.51 12.42
C GLU A 66 13.28 5.45 11.70
N MET A 67 12.37 4.87 10.92
CA MET A 67 11.24 5.57 10.32
C MET A 67 9.94 4.95 10.81
N THR A 68 8.98 5.79 11.21
CA THR A 68 7.65 5.31 11.53
C THR A 68 6.92 4.87 10.26
N VAL A 69 6.27 3.72 10.32
CA VAL A 69 5.47 3.15 9.25
C VAL A 69 4.19 2.59 9.82
N THR A 70 3.10 2.71 9.07
CA THR A 70 1.85 2.01 9.35
C THR A 70 1.65 0.90 8.33
N ARG A 71 1.43 -0.33 8.81
CA ARG A 71 1.21 -1.50 7.98
C ARG A 71 -0.11 -2.19 8.28
N CYS A 72 -0.75 -2.74 7.26
CA CYS A 72 -1.94 -3.59 7.40
C CYS A 72 -2.08 -4.55 6.23
N ALA A 73 -2.95 -5.54 6.39
CA ALA A 73 -3.33 -6.46 5.34
C ALA A 73 -4.81 -6.79 5.44
N VAL A 74 -5.47 -6.82 4.28
CA VAL A 74 -6.91 -7.08 4.14
C VAL A 74 -7.12 -8.24 3.17
N GLN A 75 -8.22 -8.96 3.32
CA GLN A 75 -8.71 -9.90 2.33
C GLN A 75 -10.12 -9.49 1.91
N LEU A 76 -10.35 -9.28 0.62
CA LEU A 76 -11.70 -9.04 0.09
C LEU A 76 -12.55 -10.31 0.23
N ALA A 77 -13.87 -10.17 0.22
CA ALA A 77 -14.78 -11.33 0.20
C ALA A 77 -14.54 -12.28 -0.98
N SER A 78 -14.03 -11.76 -2.11
CA SER A 78 -13.62 -12.52 -3.30
C SER A 78 -12.27 -13.24 -3.16
N GLY A 79 -11.52 -12.97 -2.09
CA GLY A 79 -10.30 -13.69 -1.72
C GLY A 79 -8.98 -12.94 -1.97
N GLU A 80 -8.99 -11.86 -2.75
CA GLU A 80 -7.79 -11.07 -3.05
C GLU A 80 -7.22 -10.40 -1.79
N VAL A 81 -5.91 -10.51 -1.63
CA VAL A 81 -5.19 -9.97 -0.48
C VAL A 81 -4.48 -8.68 -0.86
N GLY A 82 -4.82 -7.62 -0.13
CA GLY A 82 -4.22 -6.30 -0.27
C GLY A 82 -3.32 -5.94 0.90
N HIS A 83 -2.26 -5.18 0.62
CA HIS A 83 -1.28 -4.74 1.61
C HIS A 83 -1.14 -3.23 1.63
N GLY A 84 -1.17 -2.66 2.83
CA GLY A 84 -0.88 -1.24 3.07
C GLY A 84 0.44 -1.11 3.80
N TYR A 85 1.35 -0.28 3.29
CA TYR A 85 2.63 0.05 3.91
C TYR A 85 2.92 1.53 3.62
N VAL A 86 2.70 2.40 4.60
CA VAL A 86 2.78 3.86 4.42
C VAL A 86 3.69 4.49 5.46
N GLN A 87 4.42 5.53 5.08
CA GLN A 87 5.23 6.28 6.04
C GLN A 87 4.34 7.02 7.04
N GLY A 88 4.76 7.07 8.30
CA GLY A 88 4.05 7.75 9.37
C GLY A 88 3.03 6.86 10.07
N ARG A 89 1.99 7.49 10.61
CA ARG A 89 1.05 6.90 11.57
C ARG A 89 -0.41 6.87 11.07
N ASP A 90 -0.63 7.21 9.81
CA ASP A 90 -1.98 7.31 9.25
C ASP A 90 -2.54 5.91 8.94
N LYS A 91 -3.37 5.41 9.86
CA LYS A 91 -4.07 4.13 9.75
C LYS A 91 -5.12 4.11 8.64
N ARG A 92 -5.75 5.26 8.36
CA ARG A 92 -6.74 5.37 7.30
C ARG A 92 -6.06 5.25 5.93
N HIS A 93 -4.96 5.97 5.73
CA HIS A 93 -4.14 5.85 4.51
C HIS A 93 -3.66 4.41 4.32
N ALA A 94 -3.10 3.77 5.36
CA ALA A 94 -2.68 2.38 5.28
C ALA A 94 -3.83 1.45 4.86
N ARG A 95 -5.02 1.60 5.46
CA ARG A 95 -6.22 0.83 5.09
C ARG A 95 -6.62 1.05 3.64
N GLN A 96 -6.72 2.31 3.21
CA GLN A 96 -7.11 2.64 1.83
C GLN A 96 -6.12 2.09 0.81
N ALA A 97 -4.81 2.22 1.09
CA ALA A 97 -3.77 1.62 0.26
C ALA A 97 -3.92 0.08 0.16
N ALA A 98 -4.21 -0.60 1.27
CA ALA A 98 -4.45 -2.05 1.26
C ALA A 98 -5.69 -2.43 0.44
N LEU A 99 -6.80 -1.71 0.61
CA LEU A 99 -8.03 -2.00 -0.14
C LEU A 99 -7.85 -1.74 -1.63
N VAL A 100 -7.18 -0.65 -2.01
CA VAL A 100 -6.89 -0.38 -3.42
C VAL A 100 -5.94 -1.44 -3.98
N ASP A 101 -4.89 -1.86 -3.26
CA ASP A 101 -4.03 -2.97 -3.69
C ASP A 101 -4.84 -4.26 -3.93
N ALA A 102 -5.78 -4.58 -3.04
CA ALA A 102 -6.66 -5.74 -3.22
C ALA A 102 -7.55 -5.60 -4.46
N LEU A 103 -8.22 -4.45 -4.62
CA LEU A 103 -9.15 -4.21 -5.74
C LEU A 103 -8.42 -4.15 -7.09
N MET A 104 -7.18 -3.66 -7.13
CA MET A 104 -6.32 -3.63 -8.33
C MET A 104 -5.94 -5.02 -8.84
N GLN A 105 -6.14 -6.06 -8.04
CA GLN A 105 -5.96 -7.46 -8.45
C GLN A 105 -7.24 -8.09 -9.05
N THR A 106 -8.36 -7.36 -9.02
CA THR A 106 -9.67 -7.81 -9.53
C THR A 106 -9.96 -7.21 -10.91
N GLY A 107 -11.14 -7.54 -11.48
CA GLY A 107 -11.66 -6.87 -12.67
C GLY A 107 -11.89 -5.35 -12.51
N ARG A 108 -11.89 -4.81 -11.28
CA ARG A 108 -12.06 -3.37 -11.00
C ARG A 108 -10.82 -2.52 -11.28
N ALA A 109 -9.67 -3.14 -11.56
CA ALA A 109 -8.40 -2.43 -11.77
C ALA A 109 -8.45 -1.34 -12.85
N GLY A 110 -9.23 -1.54 -13.92
CA GLY A 110 -9.39 -0.56 -14.99
C GLY A 110 -10.06 0.73 -14.50
N ALA A 111 -11.18 0.61 -13.78
CA ALA A 111 -11.92 1.75 -13.23
C ALA A 111 -11.08 2.51 -12.18
N LEU A 112 -10.33 1.80 -11.35
CA LEU A 112 -9.45 2.40 -10.33
C LEU A 112 -8.31 3.23 -10.92
N ARG A 113 -7.75 2.82 -12.07
CA ARG A 113 -6.70 3.61 -12.75
C ARG A 113 -7.24 4.87 -13.41
N ALA A 114 -8.53 4.89 -13.74
CA ALA A 114 -9.15 6.02 -14.44
C ALA A 114 -9.63 7.13 -13.49
N ALA A 115 -9.76 6.84 -12.19
CA ALA A 115 -10.13 7.78 -11.15
C ALA A 115 -8.93 8.67 -10.73
#